data_AF-A0A4Q7D7W1-F1
#
_entry.id   AF-A0A4Q7D7W1-F1
#
_cell.length_a   1.000
_cell.length_b   1.000
_cell.length_c   1.000
_cell.angle_alpha   90.00
_cell.angle_beta   90.00
_cell.angle_gamma   90.00
#
_symmetry.space_group_name_H-M   'P 1'
#
loop_
_entity.id
_entity.type
_entity.pdbx_description
1 polymer ?
#
loop_
_entity_poly.entity_id
_entity_poly.type
_entity_poly.pdbx_seq_one_letter_code
_entity_poly.pdbx_strand_id
1 'polypeptide(L)'
;MRWMHQGLITYLARMEFFDGMIVDGMDVEKDRNPQGEPDLCVELVKVVDGQSEEVASRLALATVGWAEGRSQQEELDSYRRPIEYALKELLENALSHAKREGNFGASVWVACQHFRSNGDVRLAIVDNGCGFLATLWRHDQLKERTDVEAIRAALIARVSCNRGSNVGYDTDSQNQGVGLTTTAKIADAADGFLVVASGEACLNTKTDTSTSLVKAPWKGVAISFHCNRDKLPQISISALLPAVEGAVDDDISFI
;
A
#
# COMPACT_ATOMS: atom_id res chain seq x y z
N MET A 1 -2.15 -2.03 -28.67
CA MET A 1 -2.88 -2.67 -27.56
C MET A 1 -4.24 -3.17 -28.06
N ARG A 2 -4.40 -4.45 -28.44
CA ARG A 2 -5.66 -4.98 -29.02
C ARG A 2 -6.58 -5.72 -28.04
N TRP A 3 -6.26 -5.69 -26.75
CA TRP A 3 -6.84 -6.59 -25.74
C TRP A 3 -7.47 -5.87 -24.52
N MET A 4 -7.53 -4.54 -24.50
CA MET A 4 -8.17 -3.80 -23.40
C MET A 4 -9.58 -3.35 -23.78
N HIS A 5 -10.52 -3.55 -22.87
CA HIS A 5 -11.92 -3.16 -23.02
C HIS A 5 -12.04 -1.62 -23.03
N GLN A 6 -12.92 -1.06 -23.87
CA GLN A 6 -13.04 0.41 -24.06
C GLN A 6 -13.28 1.17 -22.74
N GLY A 7 -14.07 0.61 -21.82
CA GLY A 7 -14.30 1.22 -20.50
C GLY A 7 -13.04 1.32 -19.63
N LEU A 8 -12.16 0.32 -19.68
CA LEU A 8 -10.87 0.35 -18.97
C LEU A 8 -9.92 1.37 -19.61
N ILE A 9 -9.96 1.46 -20.94
CA ILE A 9 -9.20 2.43 -21.72
C ILE A 9 -9.59 3.86 -21.33
N THR A 10 -10.87 4.21 -21.37
CA THR A 10 -11.35 5.55 -20.98
C THR A 10 -11.03 5.86 -19.52
N TYR A 11 -11.11 4.87 -18.63
CA TYR A 11 -10.71 5.02 -17.23
C TYR A 11 -9.21 5.29 -17.07
N LEU A 12 -8.34 4.56 -17.78
CA LEU A 12 -6.88 4.80 -17.76
C LEU A 12 -6.50 6.14 -18.38
N ALA A 13 -7.21 6.59 -19.42
CA ALA A 13 -7.01 7.91 -20.02
C ALA A 13 -7.33 9.05 -19.03
N ARG A 14 -8.39 8.89 -18.21
CA ARG A 14 -8.70 9.81 -17.11
C ARG A 14 -7.63 9.86 -16.02
N MET A 15 -6.78 8.83 -15.92
CA MET A 15 -5.69 8.73 -14.96
C MET A 15 -4.33 9.15 -15.54
N GLU A 16 -4.31 9.82 -16.69
CA GLU A 16 -3.08 10.18 -17.44
C GLU A 16 -2.12 9.02 -17.72
N PHE A 17 -2.62 7.77 -17.65
CA PHE A 17 -1.80 6.57 -17.80
C PHE A 17 -1.07 6.52 -19.14
N PHE A 18 -1.69 7.05 -20.20
CA PHE A 18 -1.16 7.02 -21.56
C PHE A 18 -0.25 8.22 -21.90
N ASP A 19 0.13 9.04 -20.93
CA ASP A 19 1.04 10.15 -21.20
C ASP A 19 2.37 9.64 -21.80
N GLY A 20 2.78 10.25 -22.91
CA GLY A 20 3.94 9.80 -23.70
C GLY A 20 3.75 8.51 -24.51
N MET A 21 2.55 7.91 -24.55
CA MET A 21 2.23 6.76 -25.39
C MET A 21 1.34 7.14 -26.58
N ILE A 22 1.68 6.67 -27.78
CA ILE A 22 0.78 6.74 -28.94
C ILE A 22 -0.12 5.52 -28.90
N VAL A 23 -1.41 5.73 -28.59
CA VAL A 23 -2.41 4.66 -28.61
C VAL A 23 -3.29 4.82 -29.84
N ASP A 24 -3.12 3.92 -30.82
CA ASP A 24 -3.93 3.89 -32.05
C ASP A 24 -5.43 3.84 -31.72
N GLY A 25 -6.19 4.77 -32.33
CA GLY A 25 -7.65 4.82 -32.23
C GLY A 25 -8.20 5.60 -31.04
N MET A 26 -7.36 6.37 -30.32
CA MET A 26 -7.79 7.22 -29.21
C MET A 26 -7.36 8.66 -29.37
N ASP A 27 -8.23 9.58 -28.93
CA ASP A 27 -7.93 11.00 -28.75
C ASP A 27 -7.66 11.24 -27.26
N VAL A 28 -6.43 10.93 -26.84
CA VAL A 28 -6.00 10.96 -25.43
C VAL A 28 -6.17 12.36 -24.82
N GLU A 29 -6.10 13.41 -25.64
CA GLU A 29 -6.31 14.81 -25.23
C GLU A 29 -7.79 15.14 -24.93
N LYS A 30 -8.74 14.44 -25.56
CA LYS A 30 -10.19 14.63 -25.28
C LYS A 30 -10.68 13.83 -24.08
N ASP A 31 -10.14 12.63 -23.88
CA ASP A 31 -10.51 11.75 -22.77
C ASP A 31 -9.68 12.03 -21.51
N ARG A 32 -8.62 12.85 -21.64
CA ARG A 32 -7.95 13.52 -20.53
C ARG A 32 -8.99 14.29 -19.72
N ASN A 33 -8.82 14.27 -18.41
CA ASN A 33 -9.61 15.10 -17.50
C ASN A 33 -8.76 16.33 -17.09
N PRO A 34 -8.67 17.39 -17.91
CA PRO A 34 -7.78 18.53 -17.65
C PRO A 34 -8.17 19.34 -16.41
N GLN A 35 -9.36 19.14 -15.85
CA GLN A 35 -9.73 19.75 -14.57
C GLN A 35 -9.21 18.97 -13.36
N GLY A 36 -8.82 17.70 -13.56
CA GLY A 36 -8.50 16.76 -12.49
C GLY A 36 -9.71 16.55 -11.58
N GLU A 37 -9.91 15.34 -11.10
CA GLU A 37 -10.61 15.21 -9.82
C GLU A 37 -9.55 14.83 -8.77
N PRO A 38 -8.60 15.75 -8.45
CA PRO A 38 -7.49 15.43 -7.55
C PRO A 38 -7.98 14.99 -6.17
N ASP A 39 -9.21 15.38 -5.80
CA ASP A 39 -9.90 15.02 -4.55
C ASP A 39 -10.75 13.74 -4.64
N LEU A 40 -10.66 13.01 -5.75
CA LEU A 40 -11.36 11.74 -5.99
C LEU A 40 -10.42 10.66 -6.49
N CYS A 41 -9.33 11.02 -7.17
CA CYS A 41 -8.40 10.08 -7.78
C CYS A 41 -6.97 10.61 -7.78
N VAL A 42 -6.02 9.76 -7.41
CA VAL A 42 -4.61 9.93 -7.75
C VAL A 42 -4.31 9.06 -8.95
N GLU A 43 -3.73 9.69 -9.97
CA GLU A 43 -3.22 9.06 -11.19
C GLU A 43 -2.18 7.97 -10.89
N LEU A 44 -1.87 7.14 -11.90
CA LEU A 44 -0.81 6.14 -11.73
C LEU A 44 0.54 6.84 -11.65
N VAL A 45 1.07 7.03 -10.44
CA VAL A 45 2.34 7.70 -10.21
C VAL A 45 3.44 6.68 -10.01
N LYS A 46 4.52 6.79 -10.79
CA LYS A 46 5.78 6.10 -10.49
C LYS A 46 6.50 6.85 -9.37
N VAL A 47 6.77 6.19 -8.26
CA VAL A 47 7.49 6.76 -7.13
C VAL A 47 8.98 6.75 -7.42
N VAL A 48 9.60 7.93 -7.43
CA VAL A 48 11.05 8.12 -7.54
C VAL A 48 11.63 8.33 -6.14
N ASP A 49 12.91 7.96 -5.93
CA ASP A 49 13.60 8.12 -4.65
C ASP A 49 13.48 9.56 -4.11
N GLY A 50 13.07 9.67 -2.85
CA GLY A 50 12.86 10.95 -2.16
C GLY A 50 11.44 11.54 -2.29
N GLN A 51 10.54 10.95 -3.09
CA GLN A 51 9.17 11.45 -3.28
C GLN A 51 8.10 10.71 -2.46
N SER A 52 8.47 9.73 -1.64
CA SER A 52 7.51 8.86 -0.94
C SER A 52 6.56 9.62 0.00
N GLU A 53 7.06 10.64 0.71
CA GLU A 53 6.26 11.45 1.63
C GLU A 53 5.27 12.36 0.89
N GLU A 54 5.71 13.02 -0.18
CA GLU A 54 4.84 13.84 -1.03
C GLU A 54 3.72 13.00 -1.67
N VAL A 55 4.08 11.82 -2.20
CA VAL A 55 3.13 10.88 -2.79
C VAL A 55 2.14 10.36 -1.74
N ALA A 56 2.62 10.00 -0.55
CA ALA A 56 1.75 9.56 0.55
C ALA A 56 0.75 10.65 0.97
N SER A 57 1.22 11.89 1.09
CA SER A 57 0.37 13.05 1.41
C SER A 57 -0.71 13.28 0.34
N ARG A 58 -0.33 13.24 -0.94
CA ARG A 58 -1.28 13.35 -2.08
C ARG A 58 -2.32 12.24 -2.08
N LEU A 59 -1.90 10.99 -1.85
CA LEU A 59 -2.79 9.84 -1.77
C LEU A 59 -3.75 9.97 -0.59
N ALA A 60 -3.28 10.44 0.56
CA ALA A 60 -4.13 10.67 1.72
C ALA A 60 -5.16 11.78 1.43
N LEU A 61 -4.77 12.89 0.80
CA LEU A 61 -5.70 13.96 0.41
C LEU A 61 -6.81 13.47 -0.54
N ALA A 62 -6.45 12.74 -1.60
CA ALA A 62 -7.42 12.16 -2.53
C ALA A 62 -8.40 11.19 -1.83
N THR A 63 -7.94 10.55 -0.77
CA THR A 63 -8.74 9.62 0.02
C THR A 63 -9.72 10.35 0.95
N VAL A 64 -9.28 11.46 1.56
CA VAL A 64 -10.15 12.29 2.41
C VAL A 64 -11.19 13.03 1.56
N GLY A 65 -10.82 13.44 0.34
CA GLY A 65 -11.64 14.25 -0.56
C GLY A 65 -11.93 15.66 -0.04
N TRP A 66 -12.60 16.47 -0.87
CA TRP A 66 -13.04 17.81 -0.49
C TRP A 66 -14.25 17.74 0.45
N ALA A 67 -14.07 18.14 1.71
CA ALA A 67 -15.16 18.39 2.63
C ALA A 67 -15.71 19.80 2.39
N GLU A 68 -16.85 19.92 1.70
CA GLU A 68 -17.56 21.21 1.62
C GLU A 68 -17.94 21.66 3.04
N GLY A 69 -17.40 22.80 3.46
CA GLY A 69 -17.88 23.51 4.65
C GLY A 69 -17.40 23.03 6.02
N ARG A 70 -16.22 22.43 6.16
CA ARG A 70 -15.63 22.19 7.50
C ARG A 70 -14.20 22.69 7.63
N SER A 71 -14.07 23.86 8.26
CA SER A 71 -12.85 24.30 8.91
C SER A 71 -12.70 23.57 10.25
N GLN A 72 -11.94 22.48 10.27
CA GLN A 72 -11.21 22.01 11.45
C GLN A 72 -10.16 21.00 10.98
N GLN A 73 -8.89 21.45 10.96
CA GLN A 73 -7.71 20.67 10.56
C GLN A 73 -7.65 19.30 11.27
N GLU A 74 -8.13 19.24 12.52
CA GLU A 74 -8.19 18.03 13.35
C GLU A 74 -9.13 16.96 12.80
N GLU A 75 -10.27 17.35 12.21
CA GLU A 75 -11.21 16.40 11.60
C GLU A 75 -10.59 15.77 10.36
N LEU A 76 -9.97 16.57 9.48
CA LEU A 76 -9.25 16.08 8.29
C LEU A 76 -8.08 15.16 8.67
N ASP A 77 -7.35 15.51 9.73
CA ASP A 77 -6.25 14.69 10.25
C ASP A 77 -6.70 13.31 10.73
N SER A 78 -7.92 13.19 11.28
CA SER A 78 -8.46 11.90 11.74
C SER A 78 -8.70 10.90 10.60
N TYR A 79 -9.08 11.37 9.41
CA TYR A 79 -9.16 10.53 8.21
C TYR A 79 -7.76 10.25 7.64
N ARG A 80 -6.91 11.29 7.59
CA ARG A 80 -5.61 11.26 6.92
C ARG A 80 -4.62 10.28 7.56
N ARG A 81 -4.47 10.32 8.89
CA ARG A 81 -3.39 9.63 9.60
C ARG A 81 -3.37 8.11 9.40
N PRO A 82 -4.48 7.36 9.50
CA PRO A 82 -4.47 5.91 9.25
C PRO A 82 -4.04 5.55 7.82
N ILE A 83 -4.47 6.33 6.83
CA ILE A 83 -4.14 6.09 5.43
C ILE A 83 -2.68 6.45 5.15
N GLU A 84 -2.22 7.60 5.63
CA GLU A 84 -0.84 8.06 5.48
C GLU A 84 0.15 7.07 6.11
N TYR A 85 -0.19 6.52 7.28
CA TYR A 85 0.58 5.44 7.89
C TYR A 85 0.60 4.19 7.01
N ALA A 86 -0.57 3.67 6.61
CA ALA A 86 -0.66 2.49 5.75
C ALA A 86 0.15 2.68 4.45
N LEU A 87 0.03 3.86 3.82
CA LEU A 87 0.75 4.23 2.62
C LEU A 87 2.26 4.21 2.81
N LYS A 88 2.74 4.86 3.86
CA LYS A 88 4.17 4.92 4.18
C LYS A 88 4.74 3.50 4.33
N GLU A 89 4.06 2.66 5.11
CA GLU A 89 4.47 1.27 5.33
C GLU A 89 4.49 0.45 4.03
N LEU A 90 3.44 0.55 3.22
CA LEU A 90 3.36 -0.18 1.96
C LEU A 90 4.40 0.30 0.95
N LEU A 91 4.64 1.61 0.86
CA LEU A 91 5.67 2.21 0.00
C LEU A 91 7.07 1.81 0.44
N GLU A 92 7.37 1.85 1.74
CA GLU A 92 8.67 1.43 2.28
C GLU A 92 8.92 -0.06 2.02
N ASN A 93 7.91 -0.92 2.21
CA ASN A 93 8.01 -2.34 1.90
C ASN A 93 8.28 -2.55 0.40
N ALA A 94 7.52 -1.90 -0.47
CA ALA A 94 7.68 -1.98 -1.92
C ALA A 94 9.08 -1.50 -2.36
N LEU A 95 9.56 -0.35 -1.85
CA LEU A 95 10.88 0.19 -2.19
C LEU A 95 12.03 -0.70 -1.65
N SER A 96 11.87 -1.23 -0.44
CA SER A 96 12.84 -2.14 0.20
C SER A 96 12.95 -3.47 -0.54
N HIS A 97 11.81 -4.06 -0.91
CA HIS A 97 11.75 -5.33 -1.65
C HIS A 97 12.25 -5.17 -3.08
N ALA A 98 11.91 -4.06 -3.73
CA ALA A 98 12.30 -3.85 -5.11
C ALA A 98 13.82 -3.69 -5.26
N LYS A 99 14.50 -3.00 -4.33
CA LYS A 99 15.97 -2.80 -4.38
C LYS A 99 16.79 -3.99 -3.88
N ARG A 100 16.13 -4.98 -3.25
CA ARG A 100 16.82 -6.18 -2.75
C ARG A 100 17.42 -6.96 -3.93
N GLU A 101 18.58 -7.58 -3.69
CA GLU A 101 19.37 -8.29 -4.72
C GLU A 101 20.07 -7.42 -5.78
N GLY A 102 20.22 -6.10 -5.54
CA GLY A 102 20.95 -5.21 -6.46
C GLY A 102 20.15 -4.85 -7.71
N ASN A 103 18.82 -4.98 -7.66
CA ASN A 103 17.94 -4.55 -8.73
C ASN A 103 17.76 -3.02 -8.70
N PHE A 104 18.71 -2.30 -9.29
CA PHE A 104 18.68 -0.84 -9.40
C PHE A 104 17.59 -0.31 -10.36
N GLY A 105 16.94 -1.19 -11.14
CA GLY A 105 15.80 -0.87 -12.01
C GLY A 105 14.44 -0.98 -11.31
N ALA A 106 14.45 -1.22 -10.00
CA ALA A 106 13.29 -1.22 -9.14
C ALA A 106 12.47 0.05 -9.24
N SER A 107 11.15 -0.10 -9.21
CA SER A 107 10.18 0.97 -9.38
C SER A 107 8.89 0.57 -8.68
N VAL A 108 8.25 1.55 -8.06
CA VAL A 108 6.96 1.39 -7.39
C VAL A 108 5.97 2.32 -8.08
N TRP A 109 4.77 1.83 -8.30
CA TRP A 109 3.66 2.58 -8.86
C TRP A 109 2.50 2.57 -7.87
N VAL A 110 1.80 3.70 -7.79
CA VAL A 110 0.67 3.87 -6.89
C VAL A 110 -0.50 4.52 -7.62
N ALA A 111 -1.71 4.15 -7.22
CA ALA A 111 -2.94 4.82 -7.65
C ALA A 111 -3.96 4.76 -6.50
N CYS A 112 -4.79 5.79 -6.34
CA CYS A 112 -5.84 5.80 -5.32
C CYS A 112 -7.12 6.40 -5.88
N GLN A 113 -8.26 5.92 -5.42
CA GLN A 113 -9.56 6.47 -5.75
C GLN A 113 -10.52 6.43 -4.55
N HIS A 114 -11.25 7.51 -4.34
CA HIS A 114 -12.36 7.60 -3.40
C HIS A 114 -13.70 7.66 -4.16
N PHE A 115 -14.57 6.69 -3.92
CA PHE A 115 -15.90 6.57 -4.47
C PHE A 115 -16.93 7.19 -3.52
N ARG A 116 -17.22 8.49 -3.67
CA ARG A 116 -18.15 9.22 -2.80
C ARG A 116 -19.57 8.63 -2.71
N SER A 117 -20.01 7.89 -3.73
CA SER A 117 -21.35 7.29 -3.76
C SER A 117 -21.56 6.24 -2.66
N ASN A 118 -20.50 5.60 -2.17
CA ASN A 118 -20.56 4.58 -1.14
C ASN A 118 -19.49 4.71 -0.04
N GLY A 119 -18.64 5.75 -0.12
CA GLY A 119 -17.55 5.98 0.83
C GLY A 119 -16.37 5.02 0.67
N ASP A 120 -16.33 4.21 -0.40
CA ASP A 120 -15.22 3.29 -0.63
C ASP A 120 -13.97 4.05 -1.03
N VAL A 121 -12.84 3.62 -0.47
CA VAL A 121 -11.51 4.02 -0.88
C VAL A 121 -10.82 2.79 -1.43
N ARG A 122 -10.14 2.96 -2.56
CA ARG A 122 -9.31 1.92 -3.17
C ARG A 122 -7.95 2.49 -3.49
N LEU A 123 -6.93 1.90 -2.90
CA LEU A 123 -5.54 2.21 -3.14
C LEU A 123 -4.88 0.97 -3.76
N ALA A 124 -4.03 1.17 -4.73
CA ALA A 124 -3.20 0.13 -5.32
C ALA A 124 -1.73 0.55 -5.27
N ILE A 125 -0.88 -0.37 -4.86
CA ILE A 125 0.58 -0.21 -4.84
C ILE A 125 1.16 -1.43 -5.55
N VAL A 126 2.00 -1.21 -6.55
CA VAL A 126 2.62 -2.27 -7.35
C VAL A 126 4.10 -1.98 -7.48
N ASP A 127 4.96 -2.97 -7.28
CA ASP A 127 6.38 -2.87 -7.58
C ASP A 127 6.81 -3.88 -8.66
N ASN A 128 8.01 -3.70 -9.22
CA ASN A 128 8.64 -4.67 -10.13
C ASN A 128 9.85 -5.38 -9.46
N GLY A 129 9.77 -5.59 -8.15
CA GLY A 129 10.80 -6.23 -7.34
C GLY A 129 10.89 -7.75 -7.51
N CYS A 130 11.44 -8.41 -6.49
CA CYS A 130 11.65 -9.86 -6.47
C CYS A 130 10.53 -10.67 -5.79
N GLY A 131 9.56 -9.99 -5.17
CA GLY A 131 8.39 -10.63 -4.57
C GLY A 131 8.63 -11.15 -3.15
N PHE A 132 7.55 -11.60 -2.50
CA PHE A 132 7.61 -12.04 -1.10
C PHE A 132 8.38 -13.35 -0.91
N LEU A 133 8.23 -14.32 -1.80
CA LEU A 133 8.90 -15.62 -1.66
C LEU A 133 10.42 -15.48 -1.72
N ALA A 134 10.95 -14.69 -2.65
CA ALA A 134 12.38 -14.41 -2.71
C ALA A 134 12.85 -13.64 -1.46
N THR A 135 12.06 -12.67 -1.01
CA THR A 135 12.34 -11.85 0.18
C THR A 135 12.38 -12.67 1.48
N LEU A 136 11.52 -13.68 1.61
CA LEU A 136 11.30 -14.47 2.82
C LEU A 136 11.88 -15.89 2.75
N TRP A 137 12.60 -16.24 1.68
CA TRP A 137 13.06 -17.61 1.40
C TRP A 137 13.78 -18.32 2.56
N ARG A 138 14.48 -17.53 3.40
CA ARG A 138 15.26 -18.02 4.56
C ARG A 138 14.60 -17.72 5.91
N HIS A 139 13.36 -17.23 5.93
CA HIS A 139 12.69 -16.82 7.17
C HIS A 139 12.02 -18.02 7.85
N ASP A 140 12.21 -18.18 9.16
CA ASP A 140 11.75 -19.36 9.92
C ASP A 140 10.22 -19.53 9.95
N GLN A 141 9.48 -18.45 9.78
CA GLN A 141 8.01 -18.45 9.70
C GLN A 141 7.47 -18.95 8.34
N LEU A 142 8.32 -19.08 7.31
CA LEU A 142 7.93 -19.61 6.01
C LEU A 142 7.94 -21.14 6.06
N LYS A 143 6.82 -21.73 6.49
CA LYS A 143 6.68 -23.19 6.65
C LYS A 143 6.83 -23.94 5.33
N GLU A 144 6.23 -23.39 4.27
CA GLU A 144 6.36 -23.93 2.92
C GLU A 144 6.85 -22.83 1.98
N ARG A 145 7.71 -23.20 1.03
CA ARG A 145 8.31 -22.25 0.08
C ARG A 145 7.42 -22.04 -1.13
N THR A 146 6.20 -21.57 -0.88
CA THR A 146 5.21 -21.23 -1.89
C THR A 146 4.88 -19.75 -1.84
N ASP A 147 4.43 -19.17 -2.95
CA ASP A 147 4.09 -17.74 -2.99
C ASP A 147 2.94 -17.38 -2.04
N VAL A 148 1.95 -18.27 -1.90
CA VAL A 148 0.82 -18.05 -0.98
C VAL A 148 1.28 -18.04 0.48
N GLU A 149 2.14 -18.96 0.89
CA GLU A 149 2.66 -18.98 2.25
C GLU A 149 3.60 -17.82 2.51
N ALA A 150 4.33 -17.34 1.50
CA ALA A 150 5.14 -16.13 1.61
C ALA A 150 4.27 -14.88 1.81
N ILE A 151 3.14 -14.76 1.11
CA ILE A 151 2.16 -13.69 1.33
C ILE A 151 1.60 -13.76 2.75
N ARG A 152 1.19 -14.95 3.21
CA ARG A 152 0.67 -15.16 4.57
C ARG A 152 1.71 -14.80 5.63
N ALA A 153 2.95 -15.24 5.44
CA ALA A 153 4.05 -14.92 6.33
C ALA A 153 4.31 -13.41 6.38
N ALA A 154 4.28 -12.70 5.24
CA ALA A 154 4.45 -11.25 5.20
C ALA A 154 3.35 -10.47 5.96
N LEU A 155 2.15 -11.05 6.11
CA LEU A 155 1.05 -10.48 6.89
C LEU A 155 1.19 -10.73 8.41
N ILE A 156 2.11 -11.59 8.85
CA ILE A 156 2.40 -11.79 10.27
C ILE A 156 3.31 -10.67 10.77
N ALA A 157 2.96 -10.07 11.91
CA ALA A 157 3.76 -9.00 12.49
C ALA A 157 5.19 -9.45 12.74
N ARG A 158 6.14 -8.56 12.41
CA ARG A 158 7.59 -8.72 12.55
C ARG A 158 8.25 -9.72 11.59
N VAL A 159 7.51 -10.27 10.62
CA VAL A 159 8.05 -11.27 9.67
C VAL A 159 8.54 -10.65 8.36
N SER A 160 7.97 -9.52 7.92
CA SER A 160 8.45 -8.85 6.69
C SER A 160 9.82 -8.17 6.86
N CYS A 161 10.36 -8.11 8.08
CA CYS A 161 11.66 -7.52 8.37
C CYS A 161 12.81 -8.50 8.15
N ASN A 162 13.56 -8.27 7.08
CA ASN A 162 14.88 -8.85 6.90
C ASN A 162 15.93 -7.72 6.90
N ARG A 163 16.08 -7.03 8.04
CA ARG A 163 17.30 -6.25 8.29
C ARG A 163 18.29 -7.20 8.97
N GLY A 164 19.40 -7.46 8.28
CA GLY A 164 20.51 -8.22 8.84
C GLY A 164 20.91 -7.64 10.19
N SER A 165 21.34 -8.51 11.09
CA SER A 165 21.67 -8.29 12.50
C SER A 165 22.84 -7.31 12.77
N ASN A 166 23.00 -6.23 12.00
CA ASN A 166 24.20 -5.38 12.06
C ASN A 166 24.01 -3.95 11.52
N VAL A 167 22.98 -3.21 11.98
CA VAL A 167 23.00 -1.73 11.92
C VAL A 167 22.51 -1.19 13.25
N GLY A 168 23.32 -0.32 13.85
CA GLY A 168 23.28 0.08 15.25
C GLY A 168 22.00 0.79 15.69
N TYR A 169 21.84 0.77 17.00
CA TYR A 169 20.96 1.66 17.75
C TYR A 169 21.22 3.11 17.35
N ASP A 170 20.32 3.68 16.56
CA ASP A 170 20.11 5.12 16.53
C ASP A 170 18.63 5.41 16.20
N THR A 171 17.97 5.90 17.24
CA THR A 171 16.87 6.89 17.25
C THR A 171 15.88 6.86 16.08
N ASP A 172 14.96 5.91 16.09
CA ASP A 172 13.51 6.13 16.22
C ASP A 172 12.83 4.80 15.98
N SER A 173 11.75 4.55 16.71
CA SER A 173 10.99 3.29 16.79
C SER A 173 10.29 2.84 15.47
N GLN A 174 10.83 3.17 14.29
CA GLN A 174 10.19 2.90 13.01
C GLN A 174 10.64 1.56 12.42
N ASN A 175 9.66 0.65 12.41
CA ASN A 175 9.48 -0.48 11.49
C ASN A 175 10.27 -1.75 11.78
N GLN A 176 9.85 -2.41 12.87
CA GLN A 176 10.17 -3.81 13.20
C GLN A 176 9.37 -4.84 12.37
N GLY A 177 8.90 -4.53 11.15
CA GLY A 177 8.19 -5.49 10.29
C GLY A 177 6.70 -5.62 10.58
N VAL A 178 6.11 -4.56 11.12
CA VAL A 178 4.70 -4.52 11.55
C VAL A 178 3.79 -3.88 10.50
N GLY A 179 4.37 -3.18 9.53
CA GLY A 179 3.66 -2.28 8.62
C GLY A 179 2.51 -2.92 7.83
N LEU A 180 2.78 -4.06 7.17
CA LEU A 180 1.75 -4.74 6.37
C LEU A 180 0.64 -5.33 7.25
N THR A 181 0.99 -5.86 8.41
CA THR A 181 0.02 -6.36 9.40
C THR A 181 -0.87 -5.24 9.93
N THR A 182 -0.29 -4.11 10.34
CA THR A 182 -1.04 -2.95 10.83
C THR A 182 -1.93 -2.39 9.73
N THR A 183 -1.43 -2.35 8.49
CA THR A 183 -2.22 -1.93 7.32
C THR A 183 -3.43 -2.82 7.09
N ALA A 184 -3.28 -4.14 7.20
CA ALA A 184 -4.40 -5.08 7.11
C ALA A 184 -5.43 -4.85 8.22
N LYS A 185 -4.98 -4.58 9.46
CA LYS A 185 -5.87 -4.25 10.59
C LYS A 185 -6.60 -2.92 10.40
N ILE A 186 -5.93 -1.91 9.84
CA ILE A 186 -6.57 -0.62 9.50
C ILE A 186 -7.67 -0.84 8.45
N ALA A 187 -7.39 -1.63 7.41
CA ALA A 187 -8.38 -1.97 6.40
C ALA A 187 -9.60 -2.67 7.01
N ASP A 188 -9.39 -3.70 7.83
CA ASP A 188 -10.45 -4.45 8.51
C ASP A 188 -11.28 -3.58 9.46
N ALA A 189 -10.63 -2.76 10.30
CA ALA A 189 -11.30 -1.82 11.21
C ALA A 189 -12.11 -0.73 10.49
N ALA A 190 -11.83 -0.52 9.19
CA ALA A 190 -12.55 0.37 8.31
C ALA A 190 -13.55 -0.35 7.40
N ASP A 191 -14.06 -1.54 7.77
CA ASP A 191 -14.97 -2.37 6.98
C ASP A 191 -14.42 -2.79 5.59
N GLY A 192 -13.10 -2.76 5.46
CA GLY A 192 -12.33 -2.99 4.25
C GLY A 192 -11.56 -4.30 4.22
N PHE A 193 -10.53 -4.38 3.38
CA PHE A 193 -9.65 -5.55 3.23
C PHE A 193 -8.43 -5.25 2.35
N LEU A 194 -7.48 -6.20 2.33
CA LEU A 194 -6.39 -6.21 1.36
C LEU A 194 -6.59 -7.32 0.33
N VAL A 195 -6.16 -7.04 -0.90
CA VAL A 195 -5.84 -8.06 -1.90
C VAL A 195 -4.35 -7.97 -2.18
N VAL A 196 -3.63 -9.05 -1.92
CA VAL A 196 -2.17 -9.10 -2.03
C VAL A 196 -1.78 -10.13 -3.07
N ALA A 197 -1.01 -9.73 -4.08
CA ALA A 197 -0.49 -10.61 -5.11
C ALA A 197 1.03 -10.55 -5.18
N SER A 198 1.66 -11.71 -5.29
CA SER A 198 3.10 -11.85 -5.53
C SER A 198 3.38 -13.22 -6.13
N GLY A 199 4.31 -13.28 -7.08
CA GLY A 199 4.58 -14.52 -7.83
C GLY A 199 3.32 -15.07 -8.49
N GLU A 200 3.01 -16.34 -8.26
CA GLU A 200 1.84 -17.02 -8.80
C GLU A 200 0.64 -17.05 -7.84
N ALA A 201 0.65 -16.24 -6.77
CA ALA A 201 -0.42 -16.24 -5.77
C ALA A 201 -1.06 -14.85 -5.60
N CYS A 202 -2.37 -14.88 -5.31
CA CYS A 202 -3.17 -13.74 -4.87
C CYS A 202 -3.97 -14.14 -3.63
N LEU A 203 -4.01 -13.32 -2.59
CA LEU A 203 -4.71 -13.56 -1.34
C LEU A 203 -5.67 -12.39 -1.03
N ASN A 204 -6.91 -12.70 -0.68
CA ASN A 204 -7.86 -11.72 -0.16
C ASN A 204 -7.98 -11.91 1.37
N THR A 205 -7.68 -10.87 2.15
CA THR A 205 -7.67 -10.95 3.62
C THR A 205 -9.07 -11.03 4.24
N LYS A 206 -10.12 -10.62 3.52
CA LYS A 206 -11.51 -10.68 4.01
C LYS A 206 -12.05 -12.09 4.03
N THR A 207 -11.80 -12.82 2.94
CA THR A 207 -12.33 -14.17 2.73
C THR A 207 -11.30 -15.25 3.07
N ASP A 208 -10.06 -14.85 3.32
CA ASP A 208 -8.89 -15.71 3.47
C ASP A 208 -8.63 -16.66 2.27
N THR A 209 -9.21 -16.32 1.11
CA THR A 209 -9.12 -17.12 -0.10
C THR A 209 -7.89 -16.76 -0.91
N SER A 210 -7.13 -17.78 -1.33
CA SER A 210 -6.05 -17.62 -2.30
C SER A 210 -6.49 -18.06 -3.70
N THR A 211 -5.92 -17.43 -4.73
CA THR A 211 -6.10 -17.78 -6.14
C THR A 211 -4.74 -17.85 -6.82
N SER A 212 -4.59 -18.78 -7.78
CA SER A 212 -3.36 -18.90 -8.56
C SER A 212 -3.36 -17.94 -9.76
N LEU A 213 -2.29 -17.19 -9.91
CA LEU A 213 -1.98 -16.32 -11.04
C LEU A 213 -1.11 -17.10 -12.02
N VAL A 214 -1.73 -18.02 -12.77
CA VAL A 214 -1.02 -18.92 -13.68
C VAL A 214 -0.26 -18.14 -14.76
N LYS A 215 1.04 -18.41 -14.92
CA LYS A 215 1.93 -17.82 -15.95
C LYS A 215 2.08 -16.29 -15.84
N ALA A 216 2.10 -15.74 -14.63
CA ALA A 216 2.45 -14.33 -14.44
C ALA A 216 3.97 -14.12 -14.67
N PRO A 217 4.40 -13.38 -15.71
CA PRO A 217 5.84 -13.11 -15.93
C PRO A 217 6.42 -12.09 -14.95
N TRP A 218 5.54 -11.39 -14.23
CA TRP A 218 5.88 -10.33 -13.27
C TRP A 218 6.23 -10.93 -11.90
N LYS A 219 7.29 -10.41 -11.28
CA LYS A 219 7.88 -10.97 -10.05
C LYS A 219 7.75 -10.09 -8.82
N GLY A 220 7.06 -8.95 -8.92
CA GLY A 220 6.94 -8.00 -7.83
C GLY A 220 5.88 -8.34 -6.79
N VAL A 221 5.47 -7.31 -6.05
CA VAL A 221 4.32 -7.33 -5.15
C VAL A 221 3.29 -6.29 -5.57
N ALA A 222 2.00 -6.65 -5.46
CA ALA A 222 0.87 -5.80 -5.73
C ALA A 222 -0.07 -5.89 -4.55
N ILE A 223 -0.44 -4.74 -3.99
CA ILE A 223 -1.29 -4.64 -2.82
C ILE A 223 -2.41 -3.68 -3.17
N SER A 224 -3.63 -4.20 -3.16
CA SER A 224 -4.84 -3.38 -3.20
C SER A 224 -5.38 -3.24 -1.79
N PHE A 225 -5.43 -2.01 -1.29
CA PHE A 225 -6.03 -1.65 -0.02
C PHE A 225 -7.43 -1.10 -0.26
N HIS A 226 -8.40 -1.65 0.46
CA HIS A 226 -9.79 -1.23 0.44
C HIS A 226 -10.20 -0.80 1.84
N CYS A 227 -10.91 0.32 1.96
CA CYS A 227 -11.55 0.73 3.21
C CYS A 227 -12.80 1.57 2.97
N ASN A 228 -13.66 1.67 3.98
CA ASN A 228 -14.71 2.67 4.04
C ASN A 228 -14.16 3.93 4.74
N ARG A 229 -14.17 5.05 4.03
CA ARG A 229 -13.65 6.34 4.50
C ARG A 229 -14.29 6.78 5.82
N ASP A 230 -15.60 6.62 5.96
CA ASP A 230 -16.36 7.17 7.09
C ASP A 230 -16.04 6.44 8.41
N LYS A 231 -15.37 5.29 8.32
CA LYS A 231 -14.88 4.52 9.46
C LYS A 231 -13.47 4.93 9.90
N LEU A 232 -12.71 5.65 9.08
CA LEU A 232 -11.32 6.00 9.40
C LEU A 232 -11.15 6.86 10.67
N PRO A 233 -12.00 7.87 10.96
CA PRO A 233 -11.82 8.71 12.15
C PRO A 233 -11.85 7.96 13.48
N GLN A 234 -12.48 6.78 13.51
CA GLN A 234 -12.61 5.98 14.72
C GLN A 234 -11.39 5.08 14.97
N ILE A 235 -10.43 5.03 14.02
CA ILE A 235 -9.28 4.13 14.07
C ILE A 235 -8.14 4.80 14.83
N SER A 236 -7.71 4.14 15.90
CA SER A 236 -6.50 4.48 16.64
C SER A 236 -5.36 3.54 16.25
N ILE A 237 -4.35 4.06 15.53
CA ILE A 237 -3.19 3.26 15.09
C ILE A 237 -2.46 2.64 16.28
N SER A 238 -2.30 3.38 17.38
CA SER A 238 -1.63 2.89 18.59
C SER A 238 -2.33 1.68 19.21
N ALA A 239 -3.65 1.57 19.06
CA ALA A 239 -4.41 0.41 19.52
C ALA A 239 -4.27 -0.81 18.60
N LEU A 240 -3.85 -0.61 17.34
CA LEU A 240 -3.67 -1.68 16.35
C LEU A 240 -2.23 -2.23 16.32
N LEU A 241 -1.27 -1.45 16.81
CA LEU A 241 0.11 -1.89 16.98
C LEU A 241 0.18 -3.08 17.96
N PRO A 242 0.98 -4.12 17.67
CA PRO A 242 1.23 -5.19 18.61
C PRO A 242 1.84 -4.64 19.90
N ALA A 243 1.51 -5.26 21.04
CA ALA A 243 2.15 -4.95 22.29
C ALA A 243 3.68 -5.08 22.16
N VAL A 244 4.40 -4.10 22.70
CA VAL A 244 5.86 -4.16 22.81
C VAL A 244 6.14 -5.15 23.95
N GLU A 245 6.45 -6.39 23.61
CA GLU A 245 7.06 -7.30 24.58
C GLU A 245 8.43 -6.72 24.96
N GLY A 246 8.55 -6.20 26.20
CA GLY A 246 9.81 -5.66 26.73
C GLY A 246 9.76 -4.27 27.36
N ALA A 247 8.59 -3.67 27.61
CA ALA A 247 8.53 -2.60 28.61
C ALA A 247 8.75 -3.21 30.00
N VAL A 248 10.02 -3.33 30.38
CA VAL A 248 10.39 -3.50 31.78
C VAL A 248 9.85 -2.27 32.50
N ASP A 249 9.02 -2.53 33.50
CA ASP A 249 8.55 -1.56 34.47
C ASP A 249 9.79 -1.07 35.23
N ASP A 250 10.48 -0.07 34.68
CA ASP A 250 11.52 0.68 35.39
C ASP A 250 10.81 1.58 36.40
N ASP A 251 10.31 0.95 37.46
CA ASP A 251 10.13 1.56 38.77
C ASP A 251 11.52 2.05 39.24
N ILE A 252 11.93 3.21 38.74
CA ILE A 252 13.04 3.96 39.32
C ILE A 252 12.51 4.55 40.63
N SER A 253 12.61 3.76 41.70
CA SER A 253 12.50 4.25 43.06
C SER A 253 13.67 5.20 43.34
N PHE A 254 13.39 6.49 43.48
CA PHE A 254 14.35 7.42 44.08
C PHE A 254 14.42 7.14 45.58
N ILE A 255 15.56 6.62 46.04
CA ILE A 255 16.05 6.81 47.42
C ILE A 255 17.22 7.79 47.34
#